data_AF-A0A8J4LZ97-F1
#
_entry.id   AF-A0A8J4LZ97-F1
#
_cell.length_a   1.000
_cell.length_b   1.000
_cell.length_c   1.000
_cell.angle_alpha   90.00
_cell.angle_beta   90.00
_cell.angle_gamma   90.00
#
_symmetry.space_group_name_H-M   'P 1'
#
loop_
_entity.id
_entity.type
_entity.pdbx_description
1 polymer ?
#
loop_
_entity_poly.entity_id
_entity_poly.type
_entity_poly.pdbx_seq_one_letter_code
_entity_poly.pdbx_strand_id
1 'polypeptide(L)'
;RRTAQQQLASPPRPSGPPGCGPLPLAVVWPTVTEVRNSLEGWNAGRSIPAPARNAMKPFMGRYYAQWGGEVVGRQRAMPHIKTYARYRGQQLAWFLVASHNLSKAAWGDLQKNDTQLMIRSYELGVLVTPALEAAYRASSQFGFCCYAGKAGNLQMQPRQHQPASTSPPLPHQQQQQQQQQQQQQQQQQPSQSVQREDTTPPQVPGVTATGVTFCSFATRTACVPPGASLTSDAAGERPRGDGGGVTCVIPVPYSLPPMPYRAGEDKPWVVDVPQQGLDALGLPWGAPYSHYGHIEQPD
;
A
#
# COMPACT_ATOMS: atom_id res chain seq x y z
N ARG A 1 3.81 -34.33 31.46
CA ARG A 1 3.92 -35.25 30.30
C ARG A 1 2.65 -35.15 29.46
N ARG A 2 2.73 -34.50 28.29
CA ARG A 2 2.14 -34.93 27.01
C ARG A 2 2.63 -33.93 25.95
N THR A 3 3.74 -34.32 25.36
CA THR A 3 4.23 -33.87 24.07
C THR A 3 3.17 -34.16 23.02
N ALA A 4 2.66 -33.12 22.39
CA ALA A 4 2.08 -33.21 21.06
C ALA A 4 2.66 -32.04 20.27
N GLN A 5 3.71 -32.33 19.50
CA GLN A 5 4.10 -31.50 18.38
C GLN A 5 2.89 -31.43 17.46
N GLN A 6 2.09 -30.37 17.56
CA GLN A 6 1.21 -29.98 16.48
C GLN A 6 2.12 -29.56 15.34
N GLN A 7 2.36 -30.49 14.41
CA GLN A 7 2.73 -30.13 13.05
C GLN A 7 1.68 -29.11 12.59
N LEU A 8 2.09 -27.85 12.39
CA LEU A 8 1.24 -26.85 11.75
C LEU A 8 0.94 -27.37 10.34
N ALA A 9 -0.20 -28.02 10.16
CA ALA A 9 -0.79 -28.16 8.84
C ALA A 9 -0.97 -26.74 8.31
N SER A 10 -0.20 -26.39 7.27
CA SER A 10 -0.36 -25.11 6.59
C SER A 10 -1.76 -25.11 5.97
N PRO A 11 -2.62 -24.10 6.21
CA PRO A 11 -3.95 -24.11 5.62
C PRO A 11 -3.83 -24.07 4.09
N PRO A 12 -4.48 -24.99 3.34
CA PRO A 12 -4.52 -24.93 1.90
C PRO A 12 -5.55 -23.87 1.54
N ARG A 13 -5.11 -22.62 1.37
CA ARG A 13 -5.92 -21.65 0.63
C ARG A 13 -5.22 -21.41 -0.70
N PRO A 14 -5.51 -22.20 -1.74
CA PRO A 14 -5.13 -21.82 -3.09
C PRO A 14 -5.82 -20.49 -3.38
N SER A 15 -5.06 -19.40 -3.36
CA SER A 15 -5.53 -18.05 -3.65
C SER A 15 -5.72 -17.84 -5.16
N GLY A 16 -6.07 -18.89 -5.92
CA GLY A 16 -6.16 -18.90 -7.38
C GLY A 16 -7.31 -19.78 -7.89
N PRO A 17 -7.54 -19.82 -9.22
CA PRO A 17 -8.49 -20.74 -9.84
C PRO A 17 -8.28 -22.20 -9.38
N PRO A 18 -9.33 -23.05 -9.43
CA PRO A 18 -9.20 -24.47 -9.10
C PRO A 18 -8.03 -25.13 -9.85
N GLY A 19 -7.18 -25.87 -9.14
CA GLY A 19 -5.99 -26.51 -9.70
C GLY A 19 -4.71 -25.67 -9.66
N CYS A 20 -4.78 -24.39 -9.29
CA CYS A 20 -3.59 -23.60 -9.01
C CYS A 20 -3.09 -23.86 -7.57
N GLY A 21 -1.78 -24.05 -7.40
CA GLY A 21 -1.15 -23.98 -6.08
C GLY A 21 -1.34 -22.59 -5.42
N PRO A 22 -0.89 -22.41 -4.18
CA PRO A 22 -0.91 -21.09 -3.53
C PRO A 22 -0.28 -20.04 -4.45
N LEU A 23 -0.97 -18.92 -4.68
CA LEU A 23 -0.36 -17.86 -5.50
C LEU A 23 0.86 -17.28 -4.77
N PRO A 24 1.91 -16.89 -5.51
CA PRO A 24 3.04 -16.18 -4.94
C PRO A 24 2.59 -14.94 -4.18
N LEU A 25 3.16 -14.74 -2.98
CA LEU A 25 2.97 -13.55 -2.17
C LEU A 25 4.31 -12.84 -2.06
N ALA A 26 4.31 -11.52 -2.28
CA ALA A 26 5.45 -10.65 -2.00
C ALA A 26 5.03 -9.60 -0.97
N VAL A 27 5.85 -9.41 0.05
CA VAL A 27 5.73 -8.36 1.07
C VAL A 27 6.88 -7.40 0.84
N VAL A 28 6.57 -6.25 0.22
CA VAL A 28 7.55 -5.18 0.06
C VAL A 28 7.78 -4.54 1.43
N TRP A 29 9.00 -4.69 1.93
CA TRP A 29 9.42 -4.18 3.23
C TRP A 29 10.85 -3.64 3.11
N PRO A 30 11.16 -2.42 3.56
CA PRO A 30 12.51 -1.89 3.44
C PRO A 30 13.55 -2.76 4.15
N THR A 31 14.69 -2.95 3.51
CA THR A 31 15.87 -3.56 4.12
C THR A 31 16.58 -2.57 5.04
N VAL A 32 17.42 -3.07 5.94
CA VAL A 32 18.34 -2.25 6.74
C VAL A 32 19.21 -1.36 5.84
N THR A 33 19.72 -1.89 4.73
CA THR A 33 20.55 -1.14 3.78
C THR A 33 19.78 -0.03 3.07
N GLU A 34 18.53 -0.27 2.68
CA GLU A 34 17.67 0.75 2.07
C GLU A 34 17.35 1.89 3.04
N VAL A 35 17.06 1.58 4.31
CA VAL A 35 16.85 2.61 5.34
C VAL A 35 18.15 3.39 5.59
N ARG A 36 19.28 2.68 5.77
CA ARG A 36 20.61 3.29 5.95
C ARG A 36 20.94 4.30 4.85
N ASN A 37 20.65 3.94 3.61
CA ASN A 37 21.00 4.71 2.42
C ASN A 37 19.89 5.69 1.98
N SER A 38 18.82 5.82 2.76
CA SER A 38 17.70 6.70 2.46
C SER A 38 18.09 8.19 2.54
N LEU A 39 17.16 9.08 2.17
CA LEU A 39 17.32 10.53 2.31
C LEU A 39 17.37 10.97 3.78
N GLU A 40 16.69 10.23 4.67
CA GLU A 40 16.58 10.56 6.10
C GLU A 40 17.47 9.65 6.97
N GLY A 41 18.28 8.79 6.33
CA GLY A 41 19.16 7.85 7.01
C GLY A 41 18.42 6.95 8.00
N TRP A 42 19.01 6.74 9.17
CA TRP A 42 18.41 5.89 10.21
C TRP A 42 17.04 6.39 10.69
N ASN A 43 16.77 7.70 10.62
CA ASN A 43 15.52 8.28 11.10
C ASN A 43 14.32 7.89 10.26
N ALA A 44 14.50 7.61 8.97
CA ALA A 44 13.43 7.09 8.11
C ALA A 44 12.76 5.84 8.72
N GLY A 45 13.57 5.04 9.41
CA GLY A 45 13.14 3.81 10.08
C GLY A 45 12.16 4.01 11.23
N ARG A 46 12.10 5.20 11.84
CA ARG A 46 11.13 5.52 12.93
C ARG A 46 9.69 5.48 12.41
N SER A 47 9.48 5.76 11.12
CA SER A 47 8.17 5.68 10.46
C SER A 47 7.87 4.31 9.85
N ILE A 48 8.71 3.30 10.12
CA ILE A 48 8.52 1.90 9.70
C ILE A 48 8.45 1.01 10.96
N PRO A 49 7.34 1.04 11.71
CA PRO A 49 7.31 0.61 13.11
C PRO A 49 7.05 -0.90 13.29
N ALA A 50 7.82 -1.77 12.62
CA ALA A 50 7.78 -3.21 12.95
C ALA A 50 8.87 -3.59 13.95
N PRO A 51 8.51 -4.17 15.10
CA PRO A 51 9.48 -4.71 16.02
C PRO A 51 10.06 -6.04 15.50
N ALA A 52 11.27 -6.38 15.93
CA ALA A 52 11.98 -7.60 15.52
C ALA A 52 11.15 -8.86 15.74
N ARG A 53 10.41 -8.95 16.85
CA ARG A 53 9.51 -10.09 17.15
C ARG A 53 8.45 -10.36 16.06
N ASN A 54 8.13 -9.36 15.23
CA ASN A 54 7.14 -9.47 14.16
C ASN A 54 7.81 -9.64 12.79
N ALA A 55 8.77 -8.79 12.46
CA ALA A 55 9.41 -8.79 11.15
C ALA A 55 10.46 -9.89 10.96
N MET A 56 11.10 -10.36 12.04
CA MET A 56 12.14 -11.41 11.96
C MET A 56 11.59 -12.81 12.23
N LYS A 57 10.28 -13.04 12.06
CA LYS A 57 9.72 -14.39 12.19
C LYS A 57 10.34 -15.31 11.13
N PRO A 58 10.72 -16.57 11.47
CA PRO A 58 11.48 -17.44 10.56
C PRO A 58 10.85 -17.66 9.19
N PHE A 59 9.52 -17.64 9.10
CA PHE A 59 8.80 -17.86 7.84
C PHE A 59 8.73 -16.62 6.93
N MET A 60 9.05 -15.43 7.43
CA MET A 60 8.86 -14.17 6.69
C MET A 60 9.87 -14.00 5.56
N GLY A 61 11.10 -14.50 5.72
CA GLY A 61 12.20 -14.27 4.79
C GLY A 61 11.88 -14.55 3.32
N ARG A 62 11.13 -15.63 3.04
CA ARG A 62 10.73 -16.02 1.67
C ARG A 62 9.72 -15.10 0.99
N TYR A 63 9.07 -14.23 1.76
CA TYR A 63 8.07 -13.29 1.23
C TYR A 63 8.64 -11.90 1.03
N TYR A 64 9.78 -11.57 1.64
CA TYR A 64 10.30 -10.21 1.60
C TYR A 64 10.84 -9.81 0.23
N ALA A 65 10.46 -8.60 -0.17
CA ALA A 65 10.95 -7.91 -1.36
C ALA A 65 11.41 -6.50 -0.99
N GLN A 66 12.41 -6.02 -1.72
CA GLN A 66 12.99 -4.68 -1.58
C GLN A 66 11.99 -3.60 -1.97
N TRP A 67 12.19 -2.36 -1.51
CA TRP A 67 11.28 -1.23 -1.72
C TRP A 67 11.06 -0.93 -3.21
N GLY A 68 12.13 -0.92 -4.01
CA GLY A 68 12.01 -0.87 -5.48
C GLY A 68 11.45 0.42 -6.06
N GLY A 69 11.56 1.56 -5.36
CA GLY A 69 11.05 2.88 -5.79
C GLY A 69 11.81 3.56 -6.94
N GLU A 70 12.82 2.92 -7.54
CA GLU A 70 13.65 3.44 -8.63
C GLU A 70 12.82 3.92 -9.83
N VAL A 71 11.75 3.20 -10.17
CA VAL A 71 10.86 3.47 -11.32
C VAL A 71 10.18 4.84 -11.28
N VAL A 72 10.14 5.49 -10.11
CA VAL A 72 9.61 6.84 -9.91
C VAL A 72 10.61 7.76 -9.20
N GLY A 73 11.90 7.40 -9.18
CA GLY A 73 12.97 8.17 -8.52
C GLY A 73 12.82 8.28 -7.01
N ARG A 74 12.17 7.29 -6.36
CA ARG A 74 11.92 7.25 -4.91
C ARG A 74 12.64 6.11 -4.20
N GLN A 75 13.67 5.52 -4.79
CA GLN A 75 14.45 4.44 -4.17
C GLN A 75 15.07 4.84 -2.82
N ARG A 76 15.39 6.13 -2.62
CA ARG A 76 15.90 6.67 -1.34
C ARG A 76 14.84 7.29 -0.43
N ALA A 77 13.58 7.36 -0.85
CA ALA A 77 12.48 7.87 -0.04
C ALA A 77 11.72 6.69 0.56
N MET A 78 11.87 6.47 1.87
CA MET A 78 11.30 5.29 2.51
C MET A 78 9.77 5.32 2.50
N PRO A 79 9.13 4.16 2.31
CA PRO A 79 7.68 4.11 2.17
C PRO A 79 6.97 4.30 3.51
N HIS A 80 6.08 5.28 3.55
CA HIS A 80 4.98 5.32 4.50
C HIS A 80 3.60 5.04 3.84
N ILE A 81 3.59 4.83 2.51
CA ILE A 81 2.41 4.38 1.76
C ILE A 81 2.15 2.88 2.01
N LYS A 82 0.87 2.46 2.04
CA LYS A 82 0.50 1.05 2.09
C LYS A 82 -0.36 0.72 0.89
N THR A 83 0.09 -0.26 0.12
CA THR A 83 -0.54 -0.69 -1.11
C THR A 83 -0.72 -2.19 -1.15
N TYR A 84 -1.81 -2.62 -1.79
CA TYR A 84 -2.09 -4.03 -2.03
C TYR A 84 -2.49 -4.16 -3.49
N ALA A 85 -1.98 -5.17 -4.17
CA ALA A 85 -2.25 -5.36 -5.59
C ALA A 85 -2.26 -6.84 -5.96
N ARG A 86 -3.03 -7.18 -6.99
CA ARG A 86 -2.93 -8.46 -7.69
C ARG A 86 -2.57 -8.19 -9.14
N TYR A 87 -1.52 -8.83 -9.62
CA TYR A 87 -0.94 -8.51 -10.91
C TYR A 87 -0.46 -9.76 -11.67
N ARG A 88 -0.27 -9.61 -12.98
CA ARG A 88 0.41 -10.57 -13.87
C ARG A 88 1.28 -9.79 -14.84
N GLY A 89 2.61 -9.88 -14.69
CA GLY A 89 3.52 -8.98 -15.39
C GLY A 89 3.20 -7.52 -15.02
N GLN A 90 2.87 -6.69 -16.00
CA GLN A 90 2.48 -5.29 -15.76
C GLN A 90 0.96 -5.09 -15.66
N GLN A 91 0.15 -6.11 -15.92
CA GLN A 91 -1.30 -6.01 -15.84
C GLN A 91 -1.78 -6.15 -14.41
N LEU A 92 -2.68 -5.27 -13.99
CA LEU A 92 -3.27 -5.26 -12.65
C LEU A 92 -4.71 -5.76 -12.72
N ALA A 93 -5.04 -6.76 -11.89
CA ALA A 93 -6.43 -7.14 -11.67
C ALA A 93 -7.16 -6.10 -10.80
N TRP A 94 -6.43 -5.53 -9.83
CA TRP A 94 -6.89 -4.46 -8.95
C TRP A 94 -5.72 -3.83 -8.20
N PHE A 95 -5.94 -2.63 -7.68
CA PHE A 95 -4.96 -1.89 -6.87
C PHE A 95 -5.68 -1.19 -5.72
N LEU A 96 -5.12 -1.30 -4.52
CA LEU A 96 -5.61 -0.67 -3.29
C LEU A 96 -4.51 0.21 -2.70
N VAL A 97 -4.82 1.47 -2.44
CA VAL A 97 -4.05 2.36 -1.56
C VAL A 97 -4.84 2.53 -0.27
N ALA A 98 -4.20 2.33 0.88
CA ALA A 98 -4.88 2.41 2.16
C ALA A 98 -3.95 2.86 3.30
N SER A 99 -4.53 3.14 4.47
CA SER A 99 -3.78 3.34 5.71
C SER A 99 -3.37 2.02 6.40
N HIS A 100 -4.01 0.90 6.03
CA HIS A 100 -3.82 -0.42 6.62
C HIS A 100 -2.38 -0.94 6.47
N ASN A 101 -1.64 -1.03 7.58
CA ASN A 101 -0.43 -1.86 7.64
C ASN A 101 -0.79 -3.36 7.62
N LEU A 102 0.19 -4.22 7.35
CA LEU A 102 0.04 -5.68 7.43
C LEU A 102 -0.10 -6.15 8.88
N SER A 103 -1.28 -5.97 9.47
CA SER A 103 -1.58 -6.33 10.85
C SER A 103 -3.01 -6.81 11.03
N LYS A 104 -3.24 -7.66 12.03
CA LYS A 104 -4.58 -8.09 12.46
C LYS A 104 -5.42 -6.93 13.02
N ALA A 105 -4.77 -5.91 13.60
CA ALA A 105 -5.49 -4.76 14.13
C ALA A 105 -6.21 -3.97 13.03
N ALA A 106 -5.53 -3.79 11.88
CA ALA A 106 -6.06 -3.11 10.71
C ALA A 106 -7.02 -3.98 9.89
N TRP A 107 -6.66 -5.23 9.62
CA TRP A 107 -7.42 -6.11 8.72
C TRP A 107 -8.49 -6.98 9.41
N GLY A 108 -8.42 -7.09 10.73
CA GLY A 108 -9.27 -7.93 11.53
C GLY A 108 -8.72 -9.35 11.78
N ASP A 109 -9.29 -10.01 12.77
CA ASP A 109 -9.04 -11.40 13.13
C ASP A 109 -10.37 -12.11 13.36
N LEU A 110 -10.54 -13.31 12.81
CA LEU A 110 -11.73 -14.12 13.05
C LEU A 110 -11.69 -14.72 14.46
N GLN A 111 -12.80 -14.59 15.19
CA GLN A 111 -12.95 -15.01 16.57
C GLN A 111 -14.31 -15.71 16.77
N LYS A 112 -14.50 -16.30 17.97
CA LYS A 112 -15.73 -17.01 18.36
C LYS A 112 -16.12 -18.05 17.31
N ASN A 113 -15.22 -19.00 17.04
CA ASN A 113 -15.39 -20.04 16.02
C ASN A 113 -15.74 -19.46 14.64
N ASP A 114 -14.95 -18.47 14.19
CA ASP A 114 -15.10 -17.78 12.90
C ASP A 114 -16.47 -17.11 12.67
N THR A 115 -17.20 -16.80 13.75
CA THR A 115 -18.49 -16.10 13.65
C THR A 115 -18.37 -14.59 13.76
N GLN A 116 -17.28 -14.08 14.31
CA GLN A 116 -17.05 -12.65 14.53
C GLN A 116 -15.73 -12.21 13.89
N LEU A 117 -15.76 -11.17 13.05
CA LEU A 117 -14.56 -10.46 12.59
C LEU A 117 -14.27 -9.30 13.54
N MET A 118 -13.12 -9.35 14.23
CA MET A 118 -12.73 -8.35 15.22
C MET A 118 -11.66 -7.42 14.66
N ILE A 119 -11.97 -6.12 14.54
CA ILE A 119 -11.09 -5.06 14.04
C ILE A 119 -10.76 -4.10 15.19
N ARG A 120 -9.50 -3.67 15.31
CA ARG A 120 -9.02 -2.85 16.44
C ARG A 120 -8.65 -1.41 16.06
N SER A 121 -8.65 -1.10 14.77
CA SER A 121 -8.15 0.18 14.24
C SER A 121 -9.15 0.76 13.24
N TYR A 122 -9.23 2.09 13.22
CA TYR A 122 -9.91 2.82 12.15
C TYR A 122 -8.93 2.96 10.98
N GLU A 123 -9.35 2.48 9.83
CA GLU A 123 -8.53 2.47 8.63
C GLU A 123 -9.41 2.79 7.42
N LEU A 124 -8.81 3.42 6.40
CA LEU A 124 -9.52 3.78 5.17
C LEU A 124 -8.63 3.48 3.96
N GLY A 125 -9.25 3.12 2.84
CA GLY A 125 -8.56 2.90 1.59
C GLY A 125 -9.46 3.10 0.38
N VAL A 126 -8.84 3.24 -0.78
CA VAL A 126 -9.50 3.35 -2.07
C VAL A 126 -9.09 2.16 -2.92
N LEU A 127 -10.06 1.31 -3.24
CA LEU A 127 -9.89 0.19 -4.15
C LEU A 127 -10.24 0.63 -5.57
N VAL A 128 -9.34 0.36 -6.51
CA VAL A 128 -9.56 0.60 -7.93
C VAL A 128 -9.56 -0.75 -8.65
N THR A 129 -10.62 -0.97 -9.44
CA THR A 129 -10.78 -2.16 -10.29
C THR A 129 -11.19 -1.74 -11.70
N PRO A 130 -10.91 -2.56 -12.73
CA PRO A 130 -11.39 -2.28 -14.09
C PRO A 130 -12.90 -2.08 -14.19
N ALA A 131 -13.69 -2.82 -13.39
CA ALA A 131 -15.14 -2.69 -13.37
C ALA A 131 -15.61 -1.35 -12.77
N LEU A 132 -14.98 -0.88 -11.68
CA LEU A 132 -15.28 0.42 -11.09
C LEU A 132 -14.94 1.57 -12.06
N GLU A 133 -13.81 1.45 -12.77
CA GLU A 133 -13.44 2.43 -13.80
C GLU A 133 -14.39 2.42 -14.99
N ALA A 134 -14.83 1.24 -15.45
CA ALA A 134 -15.83 1.13 -16.51
C ALA A 134 -17.16 1.77 -16.10
N ALA A 135 -17.61 1.54 -14.86
CA ALA A 135 -18.81 2.16 -14.32
C ALA A 135 -18.67 3.67 -14.20
N TYR A 136 -17.51 4.18 -13.73
CA TYR A 136 -17.25 5.62 -13.68
C TYR A 136 -17.28 6.26 -15.07
N ARG A 137 -16.68 5.62 -16.08
CA ARG A 137 -16.68 6.07 -17.49
C ARG A 137 -18.07 6.13 -18.11
N ALA A 138 -18.95 5.22 -17.74
CA ALA A 138 -20.34 5.22 -18.19
C ALA A 138 -21.23 6.22 -17.42
N SER A 139 -20.76 6.76 -16.30
CA SER A 139 -21.52 7.70 -15.47
C SER A 139 -21.50 9.11 -16.05
N SER A 140 -22.53 9.90 -15.74
CA SER A 140 -22.60 11.33 -16.09
C SER A 140 -21.55 12.19 -15.37
N GLN A 141 -20.87 11.64 -14.36
CA GLN A 141 -19.78 12.31 -13.63
C GLN A 141 -18.39 12.04 -14.24
N PHE A 142 -18.31 11.25 -15.31
CA PHE A 142 -17.04 10.99 -15.98
C PHE A 142 -16.39 12.30 -16.44
N GLY A 143 -15.08 12.42 -16.23
CA GLY A 143 -14.32 13.63 -16.57
C GLY A 143 -14.35 14.71 -15.49
N PHE A 144 -15.00 14.46 -14.35
CA PHE A 144 -14.87 15.34 -13.18
C PHE A 144 -13.41 15.38 -12.70
N CYS A 145 -12.82 16.59 -12.67
CA CYS A 145 -11.50 16.83 -12.16
C CYS A 145 -11.55 17.96 -11.12
N CYS A 146 -10.96 17.74 -9.95
CA CYS A 146 -10.88 18.73 -8.87
C CYS A 146 -9.75 19.76 -9.08
N TYR A 147 -8.97 19.64 -10.15
CA TYR A 147 -8.01 20.66 -10.56
C TYR A 147 -8.58 21.48 -11.71
N ALA A 148 -8.45 22.81 -11.63
CA ALA A 148 -8.82 23.72 -12.70
C ALA A 148 -7.83 23.64 -13.88
N GLY A 149 -7.80 22.50 -14.58
CA GLY A 149 -7.26 22.46 -15.93
C GLY A 149 -8.28 23.11 -16.84
N LYS A 150 -7.88 24.10 -17.66
CA LYS A 150 -8.73 24.90 -18.58
C LYS A 150 -9.93 24.08 -19.10
N ALA A 151 -11.04 24.16 -18.39
CA ALA A 151 -12.30 23.60 -18.84
C ALA A 151 -12.72 24.47 -20.02
N GLY A 152 -12.90 23.87 -21.19
CA GLY A 152 -13.65 24.53 -22.25
C GLY A 152 -15.01 24.91 -21.70
N ASN A 153 -15.21 26.21 -21.48
CA ASN A 153 -16.48 26.93 -21.44
C ASN A 153 -17.68 26.31 -20.68
N LEU A 154 -17.49 25.80 -19.46
CA LEU A 154 -18.60 25.56 -18.53
C LEU A 154 -18.59 26.60 -17.42
N GLN A 155 -19.40 27.64 -17.60
CA GLN A 155 -19.58 28.75 -16.67
C GLN A 155 -20.52 28.32 -15.54
N MET A 156 -19.98 27.98 -14.36
CA MET A 156 -20.77 27.88 -13.14
C MET A 156 -20.79 29.23 -12.41
N GLN A 157 -21.99 29.71 -12.04
CA GLN A 157 -22.16 30.91 -11.23
C GLN A 157 -21.84 30.64 -9.75
N PRO A 158 -21.21 31.58 -9.02
CA PRO A 158 -20.92 31.39 -7.60
C PRO A 158 -22.16 31.62 -6.73
N ARG A 159 -22.48 30.65 -5.86
CA ARG A 159 -23.30 30.91 -4.65
C ARG A 159 -22.40 31.46 -3.55
N GLN A 160 -22.82 32.57 -2.95
CA GLN A 160 -22.19 33.14 -1.76
C GLN A 160 -22.44 32.21 -0.56
N HIS A 161 -21.40 31.86 0.17
CA HIS A 161 -21.48 31.22 1.49
C HIS A 161 -20.77 32.08 2.53
N GLN A 162 -21.45 32.29 3.66
CA GLN A 162 -20.94 32.99 4.83
C GLN A 162 -19.86 32.15 5.53
N PRO A 163 -18.82 32.78 6.12
CA PRO A 163 -17.75 32.05 6.79
C PRO A 163 -18.21 31.48 8.13
N ALA A 164 -17.95 30.19 8.35
CA ALA A 164 -18.05 29.55 9.66
C ALA A 164 -16.87 29.97 10.54
N SER A 165 -17.13 30.21 11.82
CA SER A 165 -16.12 30.54 12.83
C SER A 165 -15.17 29.35 13.07
N THR A 166 -13.89 29.55 12.82
CA THR A 166 -12.83 28.58 13.10
C THR A 166 -12.25 28.79 14.50
N SER A 167 -12.41 27.81 15.39
CA SER A 167 -11.60 27.70 16.60
C SER A 167 -10.25 27.03 16.28
N PRO A 168 -9.14 27.43 16.91
CA PRO A 168 -7.83 26.85 16.64
C PRO A 168 -7.74 25.37 17.10
N PRO A 169 -6.97 24.52 16.39
CA PRO A 169 -6.80 23.13 16.77
C PRO A 169 -5.97 23.00 18.07
N LEU A 170 -6.30 21.98 18.87
CA LEU A 170 -5.58 21.65 20.10
C LEU A 170 -4.14 21.18 19.82
N PRO A 171 -3.19 21.40 20.73
CA PRO A 171 -1.80 20.94 20.58
C PRO A 171 -1.69 19.43 20.34
N HIS A 172 -0.76 19.03 19.48
CA HIS A 172 -0.63 17.66 18.95
C HIS A 172 -0.51 16.56 20.02
N GLN A 173 0.08 16.90 21.17
CA GLN A 173 0.26 16.00 22.32
C GLN A 173 -1.06 15.69 23.04
N GLN A 174 -1.97 16.67 23.12
CA GLN A 174 -3.31 16.49 23.69
C GLN A 174 -4.20 15.64 22.77
N GLN A 175 -4.01 15.76 21.45
CA GLN A 175 -4.68 14.88 20.48
C GLN A 175 -4.27 13.42 20.62
N GLN A 176 -2.98 13.15 20.83
CA GLN A 176 -2.50 11.78 21.05
C GLN A 176 -2.98 11.18 22.37
N GLN A 177 -3.01 11.96 23.46
CA GLN A 177 -3.56 11.50 24.74
C GLN A 177 -5.08 11.23 24.67
N GLN A 178 -5.85 12.07 23.96
CA GLN A 178 -7.27 11.79 23.73
C GLN A 178 -7.51 10.54 22.90
N GLN A 179 -6.70 10.29 21.86
CA GLN A 179 -6.80 9.04 21.09
C GLN A 179 -6.48 7.81 21.94
N GLN A 180 -5.47 7.88 22.82
CA GLN A 180 -5.15 6.77 23.73
C GLN A 180 -6.26 6.55 24.78
N GLN A 181 -6.86 7.61 25.32
CA GLN A 181 -7.99 7.48 26.24
C GLN A 181 -9.23 6.90 25.56
N GLN A 182 -9.55 7.32 24.33
CA GLN A 182 -10.67 6.72 23.57
C GLN A 182 -10.43 5.25 23.27
N GLN A 183 -9.19 4.85 22.94
CA GLN A 183 -8.83 3.44 22.74
C GLN A 183 -8.94 2.60 24.02
N GLN A 184 -8.68 3.18 25.20
CA GLN A 184 -8.87 2.50 26.48
C GLN A 184 -10.36 2.38 26.87
N GLN A 185 -11.17 3.40 26.56
CA GLN A 185 -12.62 3.36 26.83
C GLN A 185 -13.36 2.37 25.91
N GLN A 186 -12.96 2.24 24.65
CA GLN A 186 -13.58 1.26 23.73
C GLN A 186 -13.29 -0.21 24.12
N GLN A 187 -12.21 -0.48 24.86
CA GLN A 187 -11.91 -1.82 25.38
C GLN A 187 -12.81 -2.25 26.55
N GLN A 188 -13.58 -1.32 27.13
CA GLN A 188 -14.45 -1.60 28.28
C GLN A 188 -15.94 -1.71 27.92
N GLN A 189 -16.33 -1.54 26.66
CA GLN A 189 -17.74 -1.69 26.26
C GLN A 189 -18.12 -3.16 26.03
N PRO A 190 -19.26 -3.64 26.56
CA PRO A 190 -19.76 -4.99 26.29
C PRO A 190 -20.08 -5.17 24.81
N SER A 191 -19.74 -6.33 24.26
CA SER A 191 -20.00 -6.66 22.86
C SER A 191 -21.51 -6.69 22.57
N GLN A 192 -22.01 -5.76 21.77
CA GLN A 192 -23.31 -5.93 21.12
C GLN A 192 -23.17 -6.92 19.96
N SER A 193 -24.09 -7.87 19.88
CA SER A 193 -24.16 -8.86 18.80
C SER A 193 -24.59 -8.17 17.51
N VAL A 194 -23.64 -8.00 16.58
CA VAL A 194 -23.93 -7.56 15.21
C VAL A 194 -24.58 -8.74 14.49
N GLN A 195 -25.83 -8.56 14.06
CA GLN A 195 -26.50 -9.54 13.19
C GLN A 195 -25.76 -9.61 11.85
N ARG A 196 -25.54 -10.83 11.35
CA ARG A 196 -24.96 -11.07 10.02
C ARG A 196 -25.95 -10.59 8.96
N GLU A 197 -25.76 -9.39 8.45
CA GLU A 197 -26.29 -9.03 7.14
C GLU A 197 -25.38 -9.63 6.07
N ASP A 198 -25.99 -10.45 5.21
CA ASP A 198 -25.36 -11.07 4.06
C ASP A 198 -25.02 -9.99 3.03
N THR A 199 -23.86 -9.36 3.21
CA THR A 199 -23.34 -8.33 2.28
C THR A 199 -22.69 -9.01 1.09
N THR A 200 -23.51 -9.65 0.27
CA THR A 200 -23.12 -9.83 -1.14
C THR A 200 -22.88 -8.43 -1.70
N PRO A 201 -21.67 -8.07 -2.15
CA PRO A 201 -21.44 -6.76 -2.75
C PRO A 201 -22.47 -6.58 -3.87
N PRO A 202 -23.12 -5.41 -3.99
CA PRO A 202 -24.13 -5.20 -5.00
C PRO A 202 -23.51 -5.52 -6.36
N GLN A 203 -23.93 -6.62 -6.97
CA GLN A 203 -23.69 -6.83 -8.39
C GLN A 203 -24.51 -5.76 -9.08
N VAL A 204 -23.85 -4.72 -9.57
CA VAL A 204 -24.48 -3.79 -10.51
C VAL A 204 -24.84 -4.63 -11.73
N PRO A 205 -26.12 -4.92 -12.00
CA PRO A 205 -26.50 -5.78 -13.10
C PRO A 205 -26.16 -5.03 -14.40
N GLY A 206 -25.30 -5.61 -15.25
CA GLY A 206 -25.16 -5.17 -16.64
C GLY A 206 -23.82 -4.56 -17.07
N VAL A 207 -22.85 -4.32 -16.19
CA VAL A 207 -21.50 -3.92 -16.63
C VAL A 207 -20.61 -5.14 -16.71
N THR A 208 -20.66 -5.83 -17.85
CA THR A 208 -19.52 -6.68 -18.22
C THR A 208 -18.30 -5.77 -18.31
N ALA A 209 -17.18 -6.12 -17.68
CA ALA A 209 -15.91 -5.38 -17.77
C ALA A 209 -15.29 -5.55 -19.17
N THR A 210 -16.09 -5.34 -20.22
CA THR A 210 -15.71 -5.48 -21.61
C THR A 210 -14.99 -4.20 -22.01
N GLY A 211 -13.69 -4.20 -21.81
CA GLY A 211 -12.80 -3.23 -22.46
C GLY A 211 -11.86 -2.46 -21.54
N VAL A 212 -12.10 -2.35 -20.22
CA VAL A 212 -11.12 -1.66 -19.35
C VAL A 212 -10.03 -2.63 -18.88
N THR A 213 -8.77 -2.27 -19.10
CA THR A 213 -7.61 -3.00 -18.58
C THR A 213 -6.71 -2.06 -17.80
N PHE A 214 -6.13 -2.52 -16.68
CA PHE A 214 -5.16 -1.74 -15.91
C PHE A 214 -3.74 -2.24 -16.15
N CYS A 215 -2.81 -1.31 -16.39
CA CYS A 215 -1.38 -1.58 -16.51
C CYS A 215 -0.56 -0.65 -15.62
N SER A 216 0.57 -1.12 -15.10
CA SER A 216 1.49 -0.28 -14.32
C SER A 216 2.26 0.72 -15.21
N PHE A 217 2.73 1.84 -14.65
CA PHE A 217 3.46 2.87 -15.41
C PHE A 217 4.74 2.36 -16.09
N ALA A 218 5.37 1.33 -15.52
CA ALA A 218 6.60 0.75 -16.04
C ALA A 218 6.45 0.10 -17.45
N THR A 219 5.24 0.04 -18.01
CA THR A 219 5.02 -0.36 -19.41
C THR A 219 5.51 0.66 -20.44
N ARG A 220 5.80 1.92 -20.09
CA ARG A 220 6.35 2.92 -21.03
C ARG A 220 7.85 3.16 -20.92
N THR A 221 8.46 2.82 -19.78
CA THR A 221 9.87 3.18 -19.48
C THR A 221 10.87 2.08 -19.84
N ALA A 222 10.44 0.96 -20.41
CA ALA A 222 11.34 -0.07 -20.91
C ALA A 222 12.10 0.43 -22.17
N CYS A 223 13.22 1.11 -21.91
CA CYS A 223 14.45 1.13 -22.70
C CYS A 223 14.35 1.37 -24.22
N VAL A 224 14.43 2.64 -24.65
CA VAL A 224 15.17 2.98 -25.88
C VAL A 224 16.55 3.47 -25.44
N PRO A 225 17.66 2.76 -25.74
CA PRO A 225 18.98 3.26 -25.43
C PRO A 225 19.32 4.49 -26.29
N PRO A 226 20.07 5.47 -25.75
CA PRO A 226 20.45 6.66 -26.52
C PRO A 226 21.43 6.24 -27.63
N GLY A 227 20.98 6.26 -28.88
CA GLY A 227 21.81 5.96 -30.06
C GLY A 227 21.23 4.97 -31.07
N ALA A 228 20.07 4.35 -30.81
CA ALA A 228 19.43 3.51 -31.82
C ALA A 228 18.73 4.38 -32.87
N SER A 229 19.30 4.44 -34.08
CA SER A 229 18.63 4.94 -35.28
C SER A 229 17.33 4.16 -35.49
N LEU A 230 16.21 4.89 -35.62
CA LEU A 230 14.91 4.37 -35.99
C LEU A 230 14.99 3.83 -37.42
N THR A 231 15.38 2.57 -37.57
CA THR A 231 15.01 1.78 -38.74
C THR A 231 13.64 1.18 -38.46
N SER A 232 12.74 1.31 -39.41
CA SER A 232 11.29 1.16 -39.29
C SER A 232 10.77 -0.25 -38.99
N ASP A 233 11.63 -1.23 -38.73
CA ASP A 233 11.27 -2.65 -38.88
C ASP A 233 11.47 -3.48 -37.60
N ALA A 234 11.12 -2.92 -36.44
CA ALA A 234 10.94 -3.67 -35.19
C ALA A 234 9.60 -3.35 -34.54
N ALA A 235 8.52 -3.37 -35.33
CA ALA A 235 7.16 -3.47 -34.83
C ALA A 235 6.91 -4.92 -34.35
N GLY A 236 7.43 -5.26 -33.17
CA GLY A 236 6.93 -6.39 -32.40
C GLY A 236 5.43 -6.17 -32.15
N GLU A 237 4.64 -7.15 -32.56
CA GLU A 237 3.18 -7.17 -32.66
C GLU A 237 2.46 -6.18 -31.74
N ARG A 238 1.93 -5.10 -32.34
CA ARG A 238 0.74 -4.46 -31.77
C ARG A 238 -0.33 -5.55 -31.67
N PRO A 239 -1.04 -5.69 -30.54
CA PRO A 239 -2.21 -6.54 -30.50
C PRO A 239 -3.10 -6.09 -31.67
N ARG A 240 -3.43 -7.02 -32.56
CA ARG A 240 -4.40 -6.78 -33.62
C ARG A 240 -5.64 -6.20 -32.92
N GLY A 241 -5.97 -4.97 -33.29
CA GLY A 241 -7.14 -4.29 -32.75
C GLY A 241 -8.37 -5.08 -33.15
N ASP A 242 -8.94 -5.77 -32.18
CA ASP A 242 -10.30 -6.29 -32.25
C ASP A 242 -10.93 -6.09 -30.86
N GLY A 243 -11.90 -5.17 -30.78
CA GLY A 243 -12.60 -4.76 -29.55
C GLY A 243 -12.13 -3.41 -28.95
N GLY A 244 -12.99 -2.39 -28.95
CA GLY A 244 -12.74 -1.02 -28.48
C GLY A 244 -12.51 -0.83 -26.96
N GLY A 245 -11.53 -1.53 -26.39
CA GLY A 245 -11.15 -1.42 -24.97
C GLY A 245 -10.28 -0.21 -24.64
N VAL A 246 -10.39 0.29 -23.40
CA VAL A 246 -9.58 1.36 -22.80
C VAL A 246 -8.53 0.78 -21.86
N THR A 247 -7.25 1.10 -22.07
CA THR A 247 -6.19 0.79 -21.10
C THR A 247 -5.95 1.98 -20.18
N CYS A 248 -6.11 1.78 -18.87
CA CYS A 248 -5.80 2.78 -17.85
C CYS A 248 -4.44 2.47 -17.21
N VAL A 249 -3.58 3.48 -17.11
CA VAL A 249 -2.27 3.34 -16.47
C VAL A 249 -2.38 3.70 -15.00
N ILE A 250 -2.06 2.74 -14.12
CA ILE A 250 -1.97 2.96 -12.68
C ILE A 250 -0.50 3.25 -12.32
N PRO A 251 -0.20 4.40 -11.69
CA PRO A 251 1.16 4.76 -11.31
C PRO A 251 1.60 4.00 -10.04
N VAL A 252 1.89 2.71 -10.19
CA VAL A 252 2.46 1.89 -9.11
C VAL A 252 3.83 2.46 -8.73
N PRO A 253 4.06 2.85 -7.45
CA PRO A 253 5.24 3.63 -7.06
C PRO A 253 6.51 2.78 -6.83
N TYR A 254 6.49 1.51 -7.25
CA TYR A 254 7.58 0.55 -7.09
C TYR A 254 7.60 -0.46 -8.24
N SER A 255 8.72 -1.16 -8.37
CA SER A 255 8.95 -2.12 -9.46
C SER A 255 8.02 -3.34 -9.37
N LEU A 256 7.52 -3.77 -10.54
CA LEU A 256 6.81 -5.04 -10.71
C LEU A 256 7.55 -5.91 -11.74
N PRO A 257 7.84 -7.19 -11.46
CA PRO A 257 7.64 -7.84 -10.15
C PRO A 257 8.55 -7.23 -9.08
N PRO A 258 8.14 -7.22 -7.79
CA PRO A 258 9.02 -6.80 -6.70
C PRO A 258 10.27 -7.68 -6.65
N MET A 259 11.42 -7.06 -6.42
CA MET A 259 12.70 -7.75 -6.32
C MET A 259 12.82 -8.43 -4.95
N PRO A 260 12.97 -9.77 -4.88
CA PRO A 260 13.16 -10.46 -3.61
C PRO A 260 14.41 -10.01 -2.86
N TYR A 261 14.44 -10.20 -1.55
CA TYR A 261 15.65 -10.00 -0.76
C TYR A 261 16.79 -10.92 -1.24
N ARG A 262 18.02 -10.40 -1.22
CA ARG A 262 19.23 -11.18 -1.46
C ARG A 262 19.50 -12.11 -0.28
N ALA A 263 19.53 -13.40 -0.55
CA ALA A 263 19.70 -14.43 0.47
C ALA A 263 21.03 -14.24 1.22
N GLY A 264 20.97 -14.20 2.56
CA GLY A 264 22.14 -14.05 3.43
C GLY A 264 22.69 -12.62 3.53
N GLU A 265 22.27 -11.70 2.66
CA GLU A 265 22.74 -10.31 2.64
C GLU A 265 21.70 -9.35 3.24
N ASP A 266 20.47 -9.39 2.72
CA ASP A 266 19.44 -8.43 3.08
C ASP A 266 18.76 -8.83 4.39
N LYS A 267 18.59 -7.84 5.27
CA LYS A 267 17.87 -7.96 6.54
C LYS A 267 16.68 -7.01 6.53
N PRO A 268 15.50 -7.42 7.01
CA PRO A 268 14.36 -6.52 7.08
C PRO A 268 14.64 -5.41 8.08
N TRP A 269 14.16 -4.21 7.80
CA TRP A 269 14.15 -3.14 8.78
C TRP A 269 13.35 -3.54 10.01
N VAL A 270 13.90 -3.25 11.19
CA VAL A 270 13.23 -3.41 12.48
C VAL A 270 13.50 -2.18 13.32
N VAL A 271 12.46 -1.65 13.96
CA VAL A 271 12.52 -0.33 14.63
C VAL A 271 13.21 -0.39 15.99
N ASP A 272 13.26 -1.56 16.63
CA ASP A 272 13.65 -1.77 18.02
C ASP A 272 15.01 -2.47 18.18
N VAL A 273 15.79 -2.59 17.10
CA VAL A 273 17.16 -3.14 17.16
C VAL A 273 18.16 -2.05 16.77
N PRO A 274 19.15 -1.75 17.62
CA PRO A 274 20.23 -0.83 17.27
C PRO A 274 20.96 -1.23 16.00
N GLN A 275 21.20 -0.26 15.12
CA GLN A 275 21.90 -0.46 13.86
C GLN A 275 23.38 -0.10 13.99
N GLN A 276 24.23 -0.78 13.21
CA GLN A 276 25.68 -0.56 13.22
C GLN A 276 26.11 0.36 12.08
N GLY A 277 27.12 1.20 12.35
CA GLY A 277 27.73 2.09 11.37
C GLY A 277 26.98 3.41 11.16
N LEU A 278 27.52 4.21 10.24
CA LEU A 278 26.97 5.52 9.87
C LEU A 278 25.97 5.38 8.72
N ASP A 279 24.87 6.14 8.74
CA ASP A 279 23.92 6.23 7.64
C ASP A 279 24.43 7.13 6.49
N ALA A 280 23.57 7.36 5.49
CA ALA A 280 23.87 8.24 4.35
C ALA A 280 24.16 9.70 4.72
N LEU A 281 23.82 10.13 5.93
CA LEU A 281 24.10 11.48 6.45
C LEU A 281 25.37 11.51 7.30
N GLY A 282 26.06 10.37 7.46
CA GLY A 282 27.23 10.25 8.32
C GLY A 282 26.87 10.17 9.80
N LEU A 283 25.61 9.87 10.15
CA LEU A 283 25.14 9.83 11.53
C LEU A 283 25.09 8.39 12.06
N PRO A 284 25.47 8.15 13.33
CA PRO A 284 25.27 6.85 13.97
C PRO A 284 23.79 6.63 14.31
N TRP A 285 23.42 5.38 14.59
CA TRP A 285 22.11 5.04 15.12
C TRP A 285 21.81 5.80 16.42
N GLY A 286 20.60 6.36 16.54
CA GLY A 286 20.17 7.10 17.73
C GLY A 286 20.78 8.50 17.86
N ALA A 287 21.48 9.00 16.84
CA ALA A 287 21.92 10.39 16.83
C ALA A 287 20.73 11.35 16.99
N PRO A 288 20.81 12.36 17.87
CA PRO A 288 19.77 13.38 18.01
C PRO A 288 19.56 14.06 16.66
N TYR A 289 18.30 14.16 16.25
CA TYR A 289 17.96 14.76 14.97
C TYR A 289 16.88 15.81 15.15
N SER A 290 17.05 16.94 14.48
CA SER A 290 16.06 18.00 14.51
C SER A 290 15.06 17.83 13.37
N HIS A 291 13.78 17.75 13.70
CA HIS A 291 12.71 17.90 12.73
C HIS A 291 12.19 19.34 12.81
N TYR A 292 12.22 20.05 11.68
CA TYR A 292 11.69 21.42 11.55
C TYR A 292 12.27 22.42 12.56
N GLY A 293 13.53 22.25 12.98
CA GLY A 293 14.22 23.19 13.87
C GLY A 293 14.03 22.94 15.37
N HIS A 294 13.27 21.92 15.77
CA HIS A 294 13.23 21.45 17.16
C HIS A 294 14.22 20.30 17.34
N ILE A 295 15.22 20.48 18.20
CA ILE A 295 16.13 19.42 18.62
C ILE A 295 15.38 18.59 19.67
N GLU A 296 15.16 17.29 19.43
CA GLU A 296 14.75 16.38 20.51
C GLU A 296 15.83 16.45 21.59
N GLN A 297 15.45 16.86 22.80
CA GLN A 297 16.38 16.85 23.93
C GLN A 297 16.74 15.40 24.23
N PRO A 298 18.02 15.09 24.52
CA PRO A 298 18.39 13.77 24.97
C PRO A 298 17.66 13.46 26.29
N ASP A 299 17.00 12.31 26.36
CA ASP A 299 16.45 11.72 27.59
C ASP A 299 17.57 11.35 28.58
#